data_AF-A0A0D0ANT7-F1
#
_entry.id   AF-A0A0D0ANT7-F1
#
_cell.length_a   1.000
_cell.length_b   1.000
_cell.length_c   1.000
_cell.angle_alpha   90.00
_cell.angle_beta   90.00
_cell.angle_gamma   90.00
#
_symmetry.space_group_name_H-M   'P 1'
#
loop_
_entity.id
_entity.type
_entity.pdbx_description
1 polymer ?
#
loop_
_entity_poly.entity_id
_entity_poly.type
_entity_poly.pdbx_seq_one_letter_code
_entity_poly.pdbx_strand_id
1 'polypeptide(L)'
;MNATYTSQLAFSRPQVADGNIVDAETCVEINNSEKTTLTRQNCVFQFSKPVKGVSGFLEAQNDTGFIQDIALGFMSPRELMPRPILHFKEVDDASNIKVQFTPILRAYITSDYRHTKILQKAIDTPAIWEQNLAALSESTTWTLKRDPYTGHYQIT
;
A
#
# COMPACT_ATOMS: atom_id res chain seq x y z
N MET A 1 -19.20 -10.79 -9.73
CA MET A 1 -18.03 -9.94 -10.02
C MET A 1 -16.99 -10.31 -9.00
N ASN A 2 -15.78 -10.67 -9.43
CA ASN A 2 -14.69 -11.02 -8.52
C ASN A 2 -13.58 -9.99 -8.70
N ALA A 3 -13.07 -9.46 -7.59
CA ALA A 3 -11.92 -8.56 -7.59
C ALA A 3 -10.92 -9.08 -6.56
N THR A 4 -9.66 -9.14 -6.93
CA THR A 4 -8.56 -9.55 -6.05
C THR A 4 -7.71 -8.33 -5.77
N TYR A 5 -7.43 -8.07 -4.49
CA TYR A 5 -6.50 -7.05 -4.06
C TYR A 5 -5.22 -7.71 -3.55
N THR A 6 -4.08 -7.20 -4.00
CA THR A 6 -2.76 -7.55 -3.48
C THR A 6 -2.07 -6.25 -3.12
N SER A 7 -1.51 -6.16 -1.91
CA SER A 7 -0.70 -5.00 -1.53
C SER A 7 0.45 -4.86 -2.53
N GLN A 8 0.69 -3.64 -2.96
CA GLN A 8 1.83 -3.30 -3.80
C GLN A 8 2.80 -2.40 -3.03
N LEU A 9 2.77 -2.40 -1.70
CA LEU A 9 3.66 -1.55 -0.92
C LEU A 9 4.97 -2.27 -0.64
N ALA A 10 6.08 -1.52 -0.65
CA ALA A 10 7.38 -2.05 -0.28
C ALA A 10 8.21 -0.98 0.43
N PHE A 11 8.94 -1.39 1.47
CA PHE A 11 10.01 -0.59 2.03
C PHE A 11 11.28 -0.81 1.21
N SER A 12 12.08 0.24 1.06
CA SER A 12 13.38 0.18 0.41
C SER A 12 14.43 0.98 1.17
N ARG A 13 15.69 0.60 0.98
CA ARG A 13 16.84 1.43 1.31
C ARG A 13 17.24 2.18 0.04
N PRO A 14 16.90 3.48 -0.09
CA PRO A 14 17.12 4.22 -1.32
C PRO A 14 18.62 4.49 -1.54
N GLN A 15 19.02 4.53 -2.81
CA GLN A 15 20.25 5.21 -3.24
C GLN A 15 19.87 6.64 -3.63
N VAL A 16 20.49 7.61 -2.96
CA VAL A 16 20.19 9.03 -3.14
C VAL A 16 21.37 9.71 -3.82
N ALA A 17 21.10 10.41 -4.93
CA ALA A 17 22.06 11.25 -5.62
C ALA A 17 21.43 12.63 -5.87
N ASP A 18 22.16 13.70 -5.54
CA ASP A 18 21.69 15.09 -5.66
C ASP A 18 20.33 15.35 -4.98
N GLY A 19 20.09 14.68 -3.84
CA GLY A 19 18.84 14.79 -3.09
C GLY A 19 17.64 14.04 -3.68
N ASN A 20 17.82 13.31 -4.79
CA ASN A 20 16.80 12.49 -5.43
C ASN A 20 17.07 11.01 -5.18
N ILE A 21 16.01 10.22 -4.95
CA ILE A 21 16.12 8.76 -4.96
C ILE A 21 16.29 8.33 -6.43
N VAL A 22 17.45 7.77 -6.74
CA VAL A 22 17.80 7.31 -8.10
C VAL A 22 17.68 5.80 -8.25
N ASP A 23 17.77 5.06 -7.14
CA ASP A 23 17.68 3.60 -7.10
C ASP A 23 17.33 3.11 -5.68
N ALA A 24 17.27 1.80 -5.47
CA ALA A 24 17.14 1.17 -4.16
C ALA A 24 18.15 0.02 -4.02
N GLU A 25 18.98 0.06 -2.98
CA GLU A 25 19.99 -1.00 -2.80
C GLU A 25 19.35 -2.33 -2.37
N THR A 26 18.22 -2.27 -1.65
CA THR A 26 17.40 -3.42 -1.29
C THR A 26 15.96 -2.97 -1.03
N CYS A 27 15.00 -3.88 -1.18
CA CYS A 27 13.60 -3.65 -0.85
C CYS A 27 12.90 -4.92 -0.39
N VAL A 28 11.76 -4.75 0.28
CA VAL A 28 10.86 -5.84 0.67
C VAL A 28 9.42 -5.39 0.55
N GLU A 29 8.57 -6.23 -0.02
CA GLU A 29 7.12 -6.02 -0.01
C GLU A 29 6.59 -6.05 1.43
N ILE A 30 5.57 -5.26 1.70
CA ILE A 30 4.98 -5.10 3.03
C ILE A 30 3.46 -4.94 2.92
N ASN A 31 2.72 -5.63 3.78
CA ASN A 31 1.28 -5.47 3.94
C ASN A 31 0.95 -4.60 5.14
N ASN A 32 -0.28 -4.07 5.16
CA ASN A 32 -0.78 -3.34 6.32
C ASN A 32 -0.72 -4.22 7.58
N SER A 33 -0.33 -3.64 8.71
CA SER A 33 -0.11 -4.34 9.99
C SER A 33 1.10 -5.29 10.01
N GLU A 34 2.06 -5.10 9.11
CA GLU A 34 3.33 -5.82 9.13
C GLU A 34 4.52 -4.92 9.51
N LYS A 35 5.57 -5.59 10.01
CA LYS A 35 6.85 -5.00 10.36
C LYS A 35 7.98 -5.75 9.65
N THR A 36 8.98 -5.01 9.20
CA THR A 36 10.28 -5.54 8.76
C THR A 36 11.43 -4.84 9.50
N THR A 37 12.63 -5.42 9.41
CA THR A 37 13.86 -4.86 9.95
C THR A 37 14.93 -4.82 8.88
N LEU A 38 15.51 -3.64 8.64
CA LEU A 38 16.70 -3.46 7.83
C LEU A 38 17.93 -3.83 8.64
N THR A 39 18.71 -4.79 8.15
CA THR A 39 19.97 -5.23 8.78
C THR A 39 21.12 -5.12 7.81
N ARG A 40 22.34 -5.10 8.34
CA ARG A 40 23.58 -5.11 7.56
C ARG A 40 24.48 -6.26 8.00
N GLN A 41 24.81 -7.17 7.09
CA GLN A 41 25.76 -8.27 7.35
C GLN A 41 26.78 -8.33 6.23
N ASN A 42 28.07 -8.38 6.56
CA ASN A 42 29.18 -8.43 5.59
C ASN A 42 29.07 -7.36 4.49
N CYS A 43 28.73 -6.13 4.87
CA CYS A 43 28.49 -4.99 3.97
C CYS A 43 27.28 -5.11 3.03
N VAL A 44 26.44 -6.14 3.16
CA VAL A 44 25.20 -6.29 2.40
C VAL A 44 24.02 -5.86 3.26
N PHE A 45 23.14 -5.03 2.71
CA PHE A 45 21.90 -4.61 3.35
C PHE A 45 20.75 -5.52 2.92
N GLN A 46 19.91 -5.88 3.90
CA GLN A 46 18.75 -6.70 3.64
C GLN A 46 17.64 -6.36 4.63
N PHE A 47 16.41 -6.34 4.13
CA PHE A 47 15.23 -6.38 4.98
C PHE A 47 14.92 -7.83 5.37
N SER A 48 14.48 -8.02 6.62
CA SER A 48 13.91 -9.29 7.05
C SER A 48 12.60 -9.57 6.30
N LYS A 49 12.20 -10.85 6.25
CA LYS A 49 10.83 -11.18 5.86
C LYS A 49 9.85 -10.43 6.78
N PRO A 50 8.76 -9.85 6.24
CA PRO A 50 7.74 -9.23 7.05
C PRO A 50 7.18 -10.17 8.11
N VAL A 51 6.94 -9.64 9.30
CA VAL A 51 6.25 -10.31 10.40
C VAL A 51 5.09 -9.44 10.87
N LYS A 52 4.21 -9.99 11.71
CA LYS A 52 3.11 -9.23 12.29
C LYS A 52 3.63 -8.03 13.09
N GLY A 53 3.15 -6.83 12.75
CA GLY A 53 3.44 -5.57 13.43
C GLY A 53 2.23 -5.03 14.19
N VAL A 54 2.21 -3.71 14.40
CA VAL A 54 1.08 -2.99 15.00
C VAL A 54 -0.06 -2.85 13.98
N SER A 55 -1.29 -3.16 14.41
CA SER A 55 -2.47 -3.08 13.55
C SER A 55 -2.65 -1.67 12.96
N GLY A 56 -2.85 -1.59 11.64
CA GLY A 56 -3.07 -0.35 10.90
C GLY A 56 -1.81 0.42 10.51
N PHE A 57 -0.62 -0.11 10.84
CA PHE A 57 0.66 0.48 10.49
C PHE A 57 1.53 -0.44 9.66
N LEU A 58 2.35 0.17 8.82
CA LEU A 58 3.50 -0.42 8.15
C LEU A 58 4.74 0.02 8.94
N GLU A 59 5.58 -0.94 9.35
CA GLU A 59 6.73 -0.64 10.19
C GLU A 59 8.03 -1.12 9.57
N ALA A 60 9.06 -0.28 9.65
CA ALA A 60 10.43 -0.66 9.30
C ALA A 60 11.39 -0.16 10.38
N GLN A 61 12.12 -1.10 10.97
CA GLN A 61 13.16 -0.79 11.95
C GLN A 61 14.53 -0.75 11.27
N ASN A 62 15.34 0.25 11.59
CA ASN A 62 16.76 0.23 11.29
C ASN A 62 17.50 -0.53 12.39
N ASP A 63 18.24 -1.57 12.03
CA ASP A 63 19.08 -2.38 12.92
C ASP A 63 20.41 -2.68 12.21
N THR A 64 21.02 -1.63 11.65
CA THR A 64 22.25 -1.74 10.85
C THR A 64 23.49 -1.33 11.64
N GLY A 65 23.35 -0.79 12.84
CA GLY A 65 24.40 -0.18 13.65
C GLY A 65 24.77 1.24 13.22
N PHE A 66 24.07 1.81 12.23
CA PHE A 66 24.33 3.13 11.67
C PHE A 66 23.03 3.82 11.27
N ILE A 67 23.07 5.15 11.14
CA ILE A 67 21.97 5.94 10.56
C ILE A 67 21.72 5.50 9.11
N GLN A 68 20.45 5.31 8.73
CA GLN A 68 20.06 4.94 7.37
C GLN A 68 18.87 5.77 6.85
N ASP A 69 18.83 5.95 5.54
CA ASP A 69 17.61 6.38 4.87
C ASP A 69 16.72 5.16 4.59
N ILE A 70 15.41 5.33 4.75
CA ILE A 70 14.39 4.32 4.41
C ILE A 70 13.30 5.00 3.60
N ALA A 71 12.80 4.35 2.56
CA ALA A 71 11.69 4.82 1.76
C ALA A 71 10.54 3.81 1.76
N LEU A 72 9.31 4.29 1.59
CA LEU A 72 8.13 3.48 1.29
C LEU A 72 7.67 3.83 -0.12
N GLY A 73 7.32 2.83 -0.91
CA GLY A 73 6.90 3.01 -2.30
C GLY A 73 5.92 1.97 -2.81
N PHE A 74 5.47 2.16 -4.04
CA PHE A 74 4.63 1.18 -4.75
C PHE A 74 5.47 0.29 -5.67
N MET A 75 5.37 -1.01 -5.48
CA MET A 75 5.99 -2.06 -6.25
C MET A 75 5.09 -2.43 -7.44
N SER A 76 5.58 -2.18 -8.66
CA SER A 76 4.89 -2.64 -9.87
C SER A 76 5.40 -4.02 -10.29
N PRO A 77 4.55 -4.94 -10.79
CA PRO A 77 4.98 -6.31 -11.17
C PRO A 77 6.08 -6.41 -12.23
N ARG A 78 6.38 -5.31 -12.92
CA ARG A 78 7.39 -5.23 -13.99
C ARG A 78 8.65 -4.47 -13.57
N GLU A 79 8.64 -3.89 -12.38
CA GLU A 79 9.74 -3.11 -11.85
C GLU A 79 10.49 -3.94 -10.83
N LEU A 80 11.80 -3.75 -10.75
CA LEU A 80 12.64 -4.39 -9.73
C LEU A 80 12.63 -3.60 -8.41
N MET A 81 12.14 -2.36 -8.45
CA MET A 81 12.18 -1.44 -7.32
C MET A 81 10.86 -0.69 -7.15
N PRO A 82 10.50 -0.37 -5.90
CA PRO A 82 9.30 0.39 -5.64
C PRO A 82 9.50 1.86 -6.03
N ARG A 83 8.48 2.46 -6.62
CA ARG A 83 8.42 3.91 -6.85
C ARG A 83 8.19 4.61 -5.51
N PRO A 84 9.16 5.39 -5.00
CA PRO A 84 9.05 6.00 -3.67
C PRO A 84 7.88 6.98 -3.58
N ILE A 85 7.16 6.92 -2.46
CA ILE A 85 6.09 7.87 -2.10
C ILE A 85 6.39 8.61 -0.80
N LEU A 86 7.17 8.01 0.09
CA LEU A 86 7.67 8.62 1.33
C LEU A 86 9.16 8.31 1.47
N HIS A 87 9.92 9.30 1.92
CA HIS A 87 11.35 9.19 2.18
C HIS A 87 11.64 9.66 3.61
N PHE A 88 12.14 8.76 4.44
CA PHE A 88 12.57 9.01 5.81
C PHE A 88 14.09 9.11 5.80
N LYS A 89 14.59 10.34 6.00
CA LYS A 89 16.02 10.60 6.09
C LYS A 89 16.50 10.36 7.51
N GLU A 90 17.75 9.94 7.62
CA GLU A 90 18.47 9.88 8.89
C GLU A 90 17.73 9.08 9.98
N VAL A 91 17.19 7.91 9.64
CA VAL A 91 16.59 7.00 10.62
C VAL A 91 17.71 6.42 11.48
N ASP A 92 17.74 6.81 12.75
CA ASP A 92 18.73 6.34 13.73
C ASP A 92 18.73 4.81 13.86
N ASP A 93 19.87 4.27 14.31
CA ASP A 93 19.96 2.86 14.67
C ASP A 93 18.96 2.51 15.78
N ALA A 94 18.44 1.29 15.76
CA ALA A 94 17.35 0.79 16.60
C ALA A 94 16.02 1.58 16.54
N SER A 95 15.91 2.61 15.70
CA SER A 95 14.68 3.38 15.53
C SER A 95 13.73 2.73 14.53
N ASN A 96 12.43 2.99 14.69
CA ASN A 96 11.37 2.42 13.87
C ASN A 96 10.53 3.52 13.23
N ILE A 97 10.37 3.44 11.91
CA ILE A 97 9.40 4.27 11.19
C ILE A 97 8.03 3.59 11.21
N LYS A 98 6.97 4.38 11.39
CA LYS A 98 5.59 3.90 11.37
C LYS A 98 4.78 4.71 10.37
N VAL A 99 4.20 4.03 9.39
CA VAL A 99 3.35 4.65 8.39
C VAL A 99 1.95 4.10 8.53
N GLN A 100 0.97 4.97 8.78
CA GLN A 100 -0.42 4.56 8.80
C GLN A 100 -0.93 4.45 7.36
N PHE A 101 -1.48 3.30 6.99
CA PHE A 101 -2.08 3.09 5.68
C PHE A 101 -3.47 2.47 5.82
N THR A 102 -4.48 3.17 5.30
CA THR A 102 -5.87 2.72 5.33
C THR A 102 -6.37 2.56 3.90
N PRO A 103 -6.28 1.36 3.31
CA PRO A 103 -6.75 1.12 1.95
C PRO A 103 -8.28 1.13 1.93
N ILE A 104 -8.90 2.17 1.38
CA ILE A 104 -10.37 2.27 1.28
C ILE A 104 -10.82 1.74 -0.09
N LEU A 105 -11.62 0.68 -0.09
CA LEU A 105 -12.38 0.25 -1.27
C LEU A 105 -13.69 1.04 -1.32
N ARG A 106 -13.99 1.59 -2.51
CA ARG A 106 -15.25 2.30 -2.77
C ARG A 106 -15.99 1.67 -3.92
N ALA A 107 -17.31 1.59 -3.80
CA ALA A 107 -18.20 1.15 -4.86
C ALA A 107 -19.11 2.31 -5.31
N TYR A 108 -19.26 2.44 -6.61
CA TYR A 108 -20.05 3.48 -7.26
C TYR A 108 -21.04 2.85 -8.23
N ILE A 109 -22.13 3.56 -8.49
CA ILE A 109 -23.03 3.26 -9.60
C ILE A 109 -23.12 4.49 -10.49
N THR A 110 -22.99 4.24 -11.79
CA THR A 110 -23.06 5.28 -12.81
C THR A 110 -23.72 4.73 -14.07
N SER A 111 -24.56 5.53 -14.70
CA SER A 111 -25.09 5.29 -16.04
C SER A 111 -24.11 5.63 -17.16
N ASP A 112 -22.98 6.26 -16.82
CA ASP A 112 -22.02 6.78 -17.81
C ASP A 112 -21.10 5.68 -18.35
N TYR A 113 -21.10 4.50 -17.73
CA TYR A 113 -20.32 3.36 -18.20
C TYR A 113 -20.85 2.85 -19.54
N ARG A 114 -19.96 2.73 -20.53
CA ARG A 114 -20.21 2.04 -21.79
C ARG A 114 -19.09 1.05 -22.01
N HIS A 115 -19.43 -0.20 -22.34
CA HIS A 115 -18.51 -1.34 -22.39
C HIS A 115 -17.24 -1.10 -23.25
N THR A 116 -17.31 -0.23 -24.26
CA THR A 116 -16.19 0.07 -25.17
C THR A 116 -15.49 1.40 -24.90
N LYS A 117 -15.93 2.17 -23.91
CA LYS A 117 -15.35 3.49 -23.59
C LYS A 117 -14.56 3.42 -22.31
N ILE A 118 -13.31 3.89 -22.40
CA ILE A 118 -12.51 4.22 -21.21
C ILE A 118 -13.26 5.32 -20.45
N LEU A 119 -13.41 5.15 -19.15
CA LEU A 119 -13.87 6.22 -18.26
C LEU A 119 -12.77 7.29 -18.22
N GLN A 120 -12.95 8.38 -18.97
CA GLN A 120 -11.96 9.44 -19.12
C GLN A 120 -11.89 10.40 -17.93
N LYS A 121 -12.83 10.31 -16.99
CA LYS A 121 -12.91 11.14 -15.79
C LYS A 121 -13.28 10.30 -14.58
N ALA A 122 -12.99 10.84 -13.40
CA ALA A 122 -13.48 10.30 -12.14
C ALA A 122 -15.02 10.21 -12.16
N ILE A 123 -15.55 9.20 -11.48
CA ILE A 123 -16.99 9.02 -11.32
C ILE A 123 -17.49 10.15 -10.42
N ASP A 124 -18.35 11.02 -10.95
CA ASP A 124 -18.88 12.21 -10.26
C ASP A 124 -20.15 11.89 -9.44
N THR A 125 -20.35 10.61 -9.11
CA THR A 125 -21.42 10.16 -8.22
C THR A 125 -20.84 9.79 -6.86
N PRO A 126 -21.54 10.09 -5.76
CA PRO A 126 -21.11 9.63 -4.45
C PRO A 126 -20.95 8.10 -4.42
N ALA A 127 -19.96 7.62 -3.66
CA ALA A 127 -19.86 6.20 -3.39
C ALA A 127 -21.12 5.75 -2.65
N ILE A 128 -21.72 4.65 -3.11
CA ILE A 128 -22.89 4.05 -2.43
C ILE A 128 -22.45 3.17 -1.25
N TRP A 129 -21.15 2.89 -1.16
CA TRP A 129 -20.53 2.05 -0.16
C TRP A 129 -19.02 2.25 -0.14
N GLU A 130 -18.43 2.24 1.05
CA GLU A 130 -16.99 2.22 1.26
C GLU A 130 -16.61 1.36 2.45
N GLN A 131 -15.44 0.71 2.38
CA GLN A 131 -14.91 -0.07 3.49
C GLN A 131 -13.38 -0.08 3.47
N ASN A 132 -12.78 -0.12 4.67
CA ASN A 132 -11.35 -0.38 4.80
C ASN A 132 -11.06 -1.83 4.40
N LEU A 133 -10.30 -2.01 3.31
CA LEU A 133 -9.87 -3.31 2.81
C LEU A 133 -9.09 -4.11 3.85
N ALA A 134 -8.31 -3.44 4.71
CA ALA A 134 -7.55 -4.11 5.75
C ALA A 134 -8.42 -4.65 6.90
N ALA A 135 -9.70 -4.25 6.95
CA ALA A 135 -10.67 -4.75 7.93
C ALA A 135 -11.55 -5.89 7.36
N LEU A 136 -11.34 -6.29 6.11
CA LEU A 136 -12.09 -7.36 5.47
C LEU A 136 -11.43 -8.72 5.72
N SER A 137 -12.26 -9.76 5.75
CA SER A 137 -11.79 -11.14 5.64
C SER A 137 -11.19 -11.38 4.25
N GLU A 138 -10.25 -12.33 4.13
CA GLU A 138 -9.59 -12.70 2.85
C GLU A 138 -10.58 -12.95 1.70
N SER A 139 -11.77 -13.47 2.03
CA SER A 139 -12.90 -13.53 1.13
C SER A 139 -14.11 -12.84 1.75
N THR A 140 -14.68 -11.88 1.02
CA THR A 140 -15.90 -11.16 1.41
C THR A 140 -16.89 -11.17 0.25
N THR A 141 -18.15 -11.47 0.52
CA THR A 141 -19.24 -11.40 -0.45
C THR A 141 -20.18 -10.26 -0.10
N TRP A 142 -20.54 -9.46 -1.11
CA TRP A 142 -21.51 -8.39 -0.96
C TRP A 142 -22.71 -8.60 -1.88
N THR A 143 -23.88 -8.15 -1.42
CA THR A 143 -25.11 -8.18 -2.21
C THR A 143 -25.50 -6.78 -2.63
N LEU A 144 -25.64 -6.56 -3.95
CA LEU A 144 -26.19 -5.33 -4.50
C LEU A 144 -27.72 -5.43 -4.61
N LYS A 145 -28.43 -4.46 -4.02
CA LYS A 145 -29.89 -4.35 -4.09
C LYS A 145 -30.30 -3.00 -4.66
N ARG A 146 -31.42 -2.98 -5.38
CA ARG A 146 -32.11 -1.75 -5.80
C ARG A 146 -33.42 -1.66 -5.04
N ASP A 147 -33.63 -0.55 -4.36
CA ASP A 147 -34.92 -0.21 -3.78
C ASP A 147 -35.95 0.00 -4.91
N PRO A 148 -37.06 -0.76 -4.93
CA PRO A 148 -38.04 -0.67 -6.01
C PRO A 148 -38.85 0.63 -5.99
N TYR A 149 -38.94 1.32 -4.85
CA TYR A 149 -39.73 2.54 -4.68
C TYR A 149 -38.89 3.79 -4.95
N THR A 150 -37.67 3.83 -4.43
CA THR A 150 -36.78 5.00 -4.59
C THR A 150 -35.82 4.87 -5.77
N GLY A 151 -35.59 3.64 -6.25
CA GLY A 151 -34.60 3.35 -7.28
C GLY A 151 -33.15 3.42 -6.79
N HIS A 152 -32.92 3.72 -5.51
CA HIS A 152 -31.58 3.78 -4.91
C HIS A 152 -30.96 2.39 -4.82
N TYR A 153 -29.64 2.36 -4.94
CA TYR A 153 -28.86 1.14 -4.84
C TYR A 153 -28.11 1.10 -3.51
N GLN A 154 -27.99 -0.10 -2.95
CA GLN A 154 -27.31 -0.36 -1.70
C GLN A 154 -26.49 -1.65 -1.79
N ILE A 155 -25.34 -1.64 -1.12
CA ILE A 155 -24.49 -2.81 -0.95
C ILE A 155 -24.51 -3.20 0.52
N THR A 156 -24.80 -4.48 0.79
CA THR A 156 -24.79 -5.10 2.12
C THR A 156 -23.85 -6.29 2.15
#